data_AF-G9Y4N4-F1
#
_entry.id   AF-G9Y4N4-F1
#
_cell.length_a   1.000
_cell.length_b   1.000
_cell.length_c   1.000
_cell.angle_alpha   90.00
_cell.angle_beta   90.00
_cell.angle_gamma   90.00
#
_symmetry.space_group_name_H-M   'P 1'
#
loop_
_entity.id
_entity.type
_entity.pdbx_description
1 polymer ?
#
loop_
_entity_poly.entity_id
_entity_poly.type
_entity_poly.pdbx_seq_one_letter_code
_entity_poly.pdbx_strand_id
1 'polypeptide(L)'
;MNMGSSKFLVLGSICLLAACSSQPAKKPQGNNHTTAAATTGYQNTSTPADNYIAKRTATLTGITLASTNNTCVDHFNFLREAQSNQYQKYTKDYGDIGKGYRFLNVNKNIMDNDAKEVYTMMLEMKLDTLCSKVQYTGYSVVKGKIKELSSI
;
A
#
# COMPACT_ATOMS: atom_id res chain seq x y z
N MET A 1 5.35 51.31 -55.47
CA MET A 1 4.48 50.25 -56.04
C MET A 1 5.31 48.97 -56.00
N ASN A 2 4.92 47.82 -55.44
CA ASN A 2 3.70 47.38 -54.79
C ASN A 2 4.08 46.18 -53.89
N MET A 3 3.35 46.01 -52.79
CA MET A 3 3.47 44.93 -51.81
C MET A 3 2.87 43.64 -52.41
N GLY A 4 3.45 42.47 -52.13
CA GLY A 4 2.96 41.18 -52.66
C GLY A 4 3.19 40.04 -51.68
N SER A 5 2.11 39.62 -51.04
CA SER A 5 2.02 38.79 -49.83
C SER A 5 2.24 37.29 -50.03
N SER A 6 2.74 36.67 -48.95
CA SER A 6 2.99 35.25 -48.73
C SER A 6 1.71 34.43 -48.53
N LYS A 7 1.66 33.20 -49.04
CA LYS A 7 0.73 32.14 -48.62
C LYS A 7 1.48 30.81 -48.54
N PHE A 8 1.81 30.36 -47.33
CA PHE A 8 2.27 28.99 -47.07
C PHE A 8 1.10 28.14 -46.57
N LEU A 9 0.95 26.99 -47.19
CA LEU A 9 -0.07 25.96 -46.95
C LEU A 9 0.58 24.92 -46.03
N VAL A 10 0.09 24.73 -44.81
CA VAL A 10 0.60 23.71 -43.88
C VAL A 10 -0.34 22.51 -43.90
N LEU A 11 0.18 21.39 -44.41
CA LEU A 11 -0.43 20.06 -44.40
C LEU A 11 -0.43 19.46 -42.97
N GLY A 12 -1.51 18.76 -42.66
CA GLY A 12 -1.77 18.13 -41.37
C GLY A 12 -0.90 16.90 -41.07
N SER A 13 -0.78 16.62 -39.77
CA SER A 13 -0.21 15.38 -39.22
C SER A 13 -1.29 14.66 -38.42
N ILE A 14 -1.71 13.50 -38.93
CA ILE A 14 -2.60 12.54 -38.26
C ILE A 14 -1.70 11.57 -37.50
N CYS A 15 -1.78 11.56 -36.16
CA CYS A 15 -1.15 10.53 -35.33
C CYS A 15 -2.07 9.30 -35.26
N LEU A 16 -1.59 8.18 -35.77
CA LEU A 16 -2.24 6.87 -35.71
C LEU A 16 -2.03 6.24 -34.32
N LEU A 17 -3.11 5.93 -33.63
CA LEU A 17 -3.14 5.15 -32.38
C LEU A 17 -2.85 3.68 -32.69
N ALA A 18 -1.72 3.17 -32.21
CA ALA A 18 -1.38 1.75 -32.27
C ALA A 18 -2.00 0.98 -31.10
N ALA A 19 -2.51 -0.21 -31.42
CA ALA A 19 -3.39 -1.07 -30.65
C ALA A 19 -2.77 -1.73 -29.40
N CYS A 20 -3.59 -1.97 -28.37
CA CYS A 20 -3.33 -2.93 -27.31
C CYS A 20 -3.76 -4.33 -27.77
N SER A 21 -2.81 -5.26 -27.96
CA SER A 21 -3.11 -6.67 -28.20
C SER A 21 -3.32 -7.43 -26.89
N SER A 22 -4.47 -8.09 -26.76
CA SER A 22 -4.81 -9.01 -25.68
C SER A 22 -4.32 -10.43 -25.97
N GLN A 23 -3.70 -11.11 -25.00
CA GLN A 23 -3.48 -12.56 -25.03
C GLN A 23 -3.44 -13.19 -23.61
N PRO A 24 -3.68 -14.52 -23.48
CA PRO A 24 -4.66 -15.06 -22.53
C PRO A 24 -4.09 -15.91 -21.36
N ALA A 25 -5.02 -16.39 -20.53
CA ALA A 25 -4.87 -17.09 -19.25
C ALA A 25 -4.00 -18.37 -19.24
N LYS A 26 -3.31 -18.62 -18.11
CA LYS A 26 -2.83 -19.94 -17.68
C LYS A 26 -3.14 -20.20 -16.19
N LYS A 27 -3.78 -21.33 -15.90
CA LYS A 27 -3.83 -22.04 -14.59
C LYS A 27 -2.87 -23.27 -14.66
N PRO A 28 -2.74 -24.14 -13.64
CA PRO A 28 -2.17 -23.93 -12.30
C PRO A 28 -1.12 -25.02 -11.95
N GLN A 29 -0.05 -24.75 -11.18
CA GLN A 29 0.58 -25.76 -10.29
C GLN A 29 1.83 -25.24 -9.56
N GLY A 30 2.01 -25.76 -8.34
CA GLY A 30 3.33 -26.17 -7.85
C GLY A 30 3.89 -25.36 -6.69
N ASN A 31 3.81 -25.95 -5.50
CA ASN A 31 4.48 -25.56 -4.26
C ASN A 31 5.85 -24.91 -4.52
N ASN A 32 6.01 -23.63 -4.20
CA ASN A 32 7.31 -22.97 -4.25
C ASN A 32 7.40 -21.92 -3.15
N HIS A 33 8.44 -22.08 -2.32
CA HIS A 33 8.92 -21.11 -1.36
C HIS A 33 8.94 -19.71 -1.98
N THR A 34 8.11 -18.83 -1.44
CA THR A 34 7.95 -17.49 -1.99
C THR A 34 9.16 -16.65 -1.61
N THR A 35 9.88 -16.18 -2.62
CA THR A 35 11.06 -15.31 -2.48
C THR A 35 10.68 -13.96 -1.89
N ALA A 36 11.67 -13.25 -1.33
CA ALA A 36 11.59 -11.94 -0.66
C ALA A 36 10.91 -10.80 -1.48
N ALA A 37 10.49 -11.06 -2.72
CA ALA A 37 9.68 -10.14 -3.52
C ALA A 37 8.18 -10.16 -3.14
N ALA A 38 7.71 -11.15 -2.38
CA ALA A 38 6.30 -11.24 -1.94
C ALA A 38 6.00 -10.58 -0.58
N THR A 39 6.98 -9.94 0.05
CA THR A 39 6.90 -9.46 1.44
C THR A 39 6.71 -7.95 1.58
N THR A 40 6.61 -7.18 0.49
CA THR A 40 6.59 -5.70 0.53
C THR A 40 5.33 -5.05 -0.04
N GLY A 41 4.37 -5.81 -0.59
CA GLY A 41 3.23 -5.23 -1.32
C GLY A 41 3.66 -4.39 -2.53
N TYR A 42 4.93 -4.51 -2.95
CA TYR A 42 5.50 -3.79 -4.07
C TYR A 42 4.90 -4.36 -5.35
N GLN A 43 4.06 -3.55 -6.03
CA GLN A 43 3.62 -3.85 -7.38
C GLN A 43 4.86 -4.01 -8.24
N ASN A 44 4.97 -5.15 -8.90
CA ASN A 44 6.08 -5.56 -9.75
C ASN A 44 6.19 -4.61 -10.97
N THR A 45 6.70 -3.41 -10.74
CA THR A 45 7.40 -2.63 -11.76
C THR A 45 8.86 -2.95 -11.51
N SER A 46 9.46 -3.75 -12.38
CA SER A 46 10.83 -4.22 -12.27
C SER A 46 11.81 -3.05 -12.15
N THR A 47 12.04 -2.52 -10.93
CA THR A 47 13.11 -1.57 -10.69
C THR A 47 14.37 -2.33 -10.28
N PRO A 48 15.56 -1.89 -10.73
CA PRO A 48 16.83 -2.54 -10.37
C PRO A 48 17.06 -2.67 -8.86
N ALA A 49 16.44 -1.82 -8.05
CA ALA A 49 16.60 -1.80 -6.59
C ALA A 49 15.96 -3.03 -5.92
N ASP A 50 14.78 -3.47 -6.35
CA ASP A 50 14.06 -4.57 -5.68
C ASP A 50 14.74 -5.92 -5.92
N ASN A 51 15.20 -6.14 -7.15
CA ASN A 51 15.98 -7.32 -7.49
C ASN A 51 17.31 -7.38 -6.71
N TYR A 52 17.95 -6.22 -6.49
CA TYR A 52 19.16 -6.12 -5.69
C TYR A 52 18.89 -6.46 -4.21
N ILE A 53 17.84 -5.89 -3.63
CA ILE A 53 17.46 -6.15 -2.23
C ILE A 53 17.09 -7.62 -2.04
N ALA A 54 16.24 -8.19 -2.91
CA ALA A 54 15.83 -9.60 -2.84
C ALA A 54 17.03 -10.56 -2.94
N LYS A 55 17.97 -10.29 -3.85
CA LYS A 55 19.20 -11.09 -4.00
C LYS A 55 20.11 -11.00 -2.76
N ARG A 56 20.22 -9.83 -2.13
CA ARG A 56 21.04 -9.62 -0.92
C ARG A 56 20.40 -10.19 0.34
N THR A 57 19.08 -10.12 0.45
CA THR A 57 18.34 -10.65 1.60
C THR A 57 18.17 -12.17 1.55
N ALA A 58 18.19 -12.79 0.36
CA ALA A 58 18.20 -14.26 0.23
C ALA A 58 19.40 -14.93 0.93
N THR A 59 20.50 -14.20 1.12
CA THR A 59 21.68 -14.65 1.87
C THR A 59 21.65 -14.35 3.38
N LEU A 60 20.63 -13.61 3.87
CA LEU A 60 20.51 -13.24 5.28
C LEU A 60 19.53 -14.20 5.97
N THR A 61 19.96 -14.84 7.04
CA THR A 61 19.11 -15.71 7.87
C THR A 61 18.16 -14.85 8.71
N GLY A 62 16.94 -14.65 8.23
CA GLY A 62 15.89 -13.94 8.95
C GLY A 62 14.50 -14.43 8.56
N ILE A 63 13.55 -14.39 9.50
CA ILE A 63 12.14 -14.67 9.22
C ILE A 63 11.58 -13.42 8.54
N THR A 64 11.17 -13.55 7.28
CA THR A 64 10.45 -12.50 6.56
C THR A 64 8.95 -12.77 6.68
N LEU A 65 8.18 -11.75 7.09
CA LEU A 65 6.72 -11.85 7.09
C LEU A 65 6.19 -11.46 5.71
N ALA A 66 5.35 -12.31 5.11
CA ALA A 66 4.71 -12.04 3.83
C ALA A 66 3.72 -10.86 3.92
N SER A 67 3.59 -10.09 2.83
CA SER A 67 2.57 -9.04 2.74
C SER A 67 1.19 -9.68 2.71
N THR A 68 0.23 -9.04 3.38
CA THR A 68 -1.15 -9.46 3.50
C THR A 68 -2.05 -8.87 2.40
N ASN A 69 -1.49 -8.12 1.45
CA ASN A 69 -2.22 -7.26 0.49
C ASN A 69 -3.11 -6.18 1.14
N ASN A 70 -2.99 -5.97 2.46
CA ASN A 70 -3.60 -4.87 3.17
C ASN A 70 -2.49 -4.01 3.78
N THR A 71 -2.29 -2.82 3.22
CA THR A 71 -1.22 -1.90 3.62
C THR A 71 -1.24 -1.56 5.11
N CYS A 72 -2.42 -1.38 5.70
CA CYS A 72 -2.53 -1.08 7.13
C CYS A 72 -2.06 -2.25 7.99
N VAL A 73 -2.48 -3.47 7.66
CA VAL A 73 -2.06 -4.70 8.35
C VAL A 73 -0.56 -4.94 8.17
N ASP A 74 -0.02 -4.69 6.98
CA ASP A 74 1.41 -4.83 6.72
C ASP A 74 2.24 -3.85 7.54
N HIS A 75 1.81 -2.59 7.66
CA HIS A 75 2.47 -1.62 8.53
C HIS A 75 2.33 -1.99 10.01
N PHE A 76 1.20 -2.54 10.44
CA PHE A 76 1.04 -3.06 11.80
C PHE A 76 2.03 -4.17 12.11
N ASN A 77 2.16 -5.12 11.18
CA ASN A 77 3.10 -6.22 11.28
C ASN A 77 4.56 -5.71 11.28
N PHE A 78 4.86 -4.73 10.43
CA PHE A 78 6.17 -4.08 10.45
C PHE A 78 6.50 -3.48 11.82
N LEU A 79 5.56 -2.74 12.44
CA LEU A 79 5.78 -2.17 13.77
C LEU A 79 5.98 -3.23 14.85
N ARG A 80 5.33 -4.40 14.72
CA ARG A 80 5.54 -5.55 15.60
C ARG A 80 6.97 -6.08 15.49
N GLU A 81 7.41 -6.37 14.27
CA GLU A 81 8.76 -6.89 14.00
C GLU A 81 9.85 -5.89 14.40
N ALA A 82 9.61 -4.60 14.13
CA ALA A 82 10.52 -3.53 14.52
C ALA A 82 10.49 -3.20 16.02
N GLN A 83 9.69 -3.92 16.82
CA GLN A 83 9.52 -3.71 18.26
C GLN A 83 9.22 -2.24 18.61
N SER A 84 8.40 -1.58 17.79
CA SER A 84 8.01 -0.20 18.01
C SER A 84 7.31 -0.06 19.36
N ASN A 85 7.73 0.92 20.16
CA ASN A 85 7.07 1.25 21.43
C ASN A 85 5.58 1.61 21.27
N GLN A 86 5.15 2.04 20.08
CA GLN A 86 3.76 2.36 19.78
C GLN A 86 2.90 1.14 19.41
N TYR A 87 3.51 -0.02 19.14
CA TYR A 87 2.79 -1.20 18.68
C TYR A 87 1.69 -1.64 19.66
N GLN A 88 1.99 -1.67 20.96
CA GLN A 88 1.02 -2.05 21.99
C GLN A 88 -0.16 -1.08 22.05
N LYS A 89 0.11 0.23 21.95
CA LYS A 89 -0.92 1.26 21.92
C LYS A 89 -1.84 1.08 20.70
N TYR A 90 -1.27 0.91 19.51
CA TYR A 90 -2.07 0.74 18.30
C TYR A 90 -2.85 -0.57 18.28
N THR A 91 -2.32 -1.64 18.87
CA THR A 91 -3.05 -2.91 19.05
C THR A 91 -4.27 -2.71 19.93
N LYS A 92 -4.13 -1.97 21.04
CA LYS A 92 -5.27 -1.62 21.90
C LYS A 92 -6.29 -0.76 21.16
N ASP A 93 -5.85 0.29 20.46
CA ASP A 93 -6.73 1.18 19.69
C ASP A 93 -7.52 0.39 18.63
N TYR A 94 -6.86 -0.53 17.91
CA TYR A 94 -7.51 -1.42 16.95
C TYR A 94 -8.56 -2.33 17.60
N GLY A 95 -8.22 -2.94 18.74
CA GLY A 95 -9.14 -3.77 19.50
C GLY A 95 -10.37 -3.01 19.99
N ASP A 96 -10.22 -1.75 20.43
CA ASP A 96 -11.32 -0.91 20.87
C ASP A 96 -12.23 -0.49 19.69
N ILE A 97 -11.67 -0.20 18.51
CA ILE A 97 -12.46 0.02 17.28
C ILE A 97 -13.24 -1.25 16.91
N GLY A 98 -12.60 -2.42 16.98
CA GLY A 98 -13.24 -3.71 16.72
C GLY A 98 -14.42 -4.00 17.66
N LYS A 99 -14.32 -3.63 18.94
CA LYS A 99 -15.45 -3.69 19.89
C LYS A 99 -16.61 -2.81 19.43
N GLY A 100 -16.34 -1.63 18.89
CA GLY A 100 -17.34 -0.73 18.33
C GLY A 100 -18.07 -1.33 17.12
N TYR A 101 -17.33 -1.91 16.17
CA TYR A 101 -17.93 -2.64 15.05
C TYR A 101 -18.78 -3.83 15.51
N ARG A 102 -18.34 -4.57 16.53
CA ARG A 102 -19.13 -5.64 17.12
C ARG A 102 -20.44 -5.11 17.73
N PHE A 103 -20.39 -4.00 18.46
CA PHE A 103 -21.58 -3.35 19.01
C PHE A 103 -22.54 -2.93 17.89
N LEU A 104 -22.04 -2.24 16.86
CA LEU A 104 -22.83 -1.87 15.68
C LEU A 104 -23.47 -3.10 15.05
N ASN A 105 -22.72 -4.15 14.77
CA ASN A 105 -23.25 -5.31 14.07
C ASN A 105 -24.34 -6.05 14.86
N VAL A 106 -24.21 -6.13 16.18
CA VAL A 106 -25.21 -6.76 17.06
C VAL A 106 -26.47 -5.91 17.16
N ASN A 107 -26.37 -4.58 17.15
CA ASN A 107 -27.48 -3.68 17.48
C ASN A 107 -28.06 -2.90 16.29
N LYS A 108 -27.43 -2.93 15.10
CA LYS A 108 -27.83 -2.11 13.94
C LYS A 108 -29.29 -2.20 13.53
N ASN A 109 -29.98 -3.30 13.83
CA ASN A 109 -31.38 -3.51 13.48
C ASN A 109 -32.37 -2.83 14.44
N ILE A 110 -31.90 -2.40 15.62
CA ILE A 110 -32.69 -1.67 16.63
C ILE A 110 -32.25 -0.21 16.79
N MET A 111 -31.21 0.20 16.06
CA MET A 111 -30.73 1.58 16.04
C MET A 111 -31.56 2.42 15.08
N ASP A 112 -31.78 3.69 15.45
CA ASP A 112 -32.23 4.69 14.50
C ASP A 112 -31.26 4.78 13.30
N ASN A 113 -31.78 5.09 12.12
CA ASN A 113 -31.00 5.07 10.88
C ASN A 113 -29.85 6.08 10.90
N ASP A 114 -30.10 7.29 11.39
CA ASP A 114 -29.09 8.35 11.43
C ASP A 114 -28.00 8.00 12.45
N ALA A 115 -28.41 7.47 13.61
CA ALA A 115 -27.47 7.01 14.64
C ALA A 115 -26.57 5.87 14.12
N LYS A 116 -27.14 4.92 13.37
CA LYS A 116 -26.39 3.84 12.73
C LYS A 116 -25.40 4.36 11.71
N GLU A 117 -25.81 5.29 10.86
CA GLU A 117 -24.94 5.89 9.83
C GLU A 117 -23.78 6.67 10.46
N VAL A 118 -24.08 7.59 11.37
CA VAL A 118 -23.07 8.39 12.07
C VAL A 118 -22.09 7.53 12.85
N TYR A 119 -22.58 6.48 13.53
CA TYR A 119 -21.71 5.57 14.26
C TYR A 119 -20.81 4.76 13.32
N THR A 120 -21.33 4.32 12.16
CA THR A 120 -20.55 3.64 11.12
C THR A 120 -19.43 4.54 10.60
N MET A 121 -19.76 5.77 10.18
CA MET A 121 -18.78 6.75 9.71
C MET A 121 -17.71 7.04 10.77
N MET A 122 -18.10 7.16 12.04
CA MET A 122 -17.14 7.38 13.12
C MET A 122 -16.16 6.21 13.28
N LEU A 123 -16.63 4.97 13.18
CA LEU A 123 -15.78 3.79 13.29
C LEU A 123 -14.81 3.70 12.11
N GLU A 124 -15.29 3.97 10.89
CA GLU A 124 -14.47 4.02 9.68
C GLU A 124 -13.37 5.09 9.78
N MET A 125 -13.74 6.32 10.13
CA MET A 125 -12.75 7.40 10.34
C MET A 125 -11.71 7.04 11.40
N LYS A 126 -12.12 6.39 12.50
CA LYS A 126 -11.18 5.95 13.55
C LYS A 126 -10.23 4.89 13.02
N LEU A 127 -10.72 3.93 12.23
CA LEU A 127 -9.91 2.88 11.63
C LEU A 127 -8.90 3.47 10.65
N ASP A 128 -9.35 4.34 9.74
CA ASP A 128 -8.49 5.03 8.77
C ASP A 128 -7.41 5.86 9.47
N THR A 129 -7.82 6.65 10.48
CA THR A 129 -6.89 7.45 11.28
C THR A 129 -5.84 6.57 11.97
N LEU A 130 -6.24 5.42 12.50
CA LEU A 130 -5.30 4.47 13.10
C LEU A 130 -4.32 3.92 12.07
N CYS A 131 -4.80 3.54 10.89
CA CYS A 131 -3.97 3.07 9.79
C CYS A 131 -2.95 4.13 9.33
N SER A 132 -3.35 5.41 9.21
CA SER A 132 -2.42 6.50 8.90
C SER A 132 -1.36 6.70 9.99
N LYS A 133 -1.73 6.60 11.27
CA LYS A 133 -0.77 6.70 12.39
C LYS A 133 0.24 5.57 12.37
N VAL A 134 -0.21 4.35 12.09
CA VAL A 134 0.62 3.16 11.99
C VAL A 134 1.60 3.30 10.83
N GLN A 135 1.13 3.72 9.65
CA GLN A 135 1.98 4.00 8.49
C GLN A 135 3.02 5.09 8.77
N TYR A 136 2.62 6.22 9.36
CA TYR A 136 3.53 7.31 9.71
C TYR A 136 4.60 6.87 10.73
N THR A 137 4.20 6.08 11.72
CA THR A 137 5.14 5.50 12.69
C THR A 137 6.11 4.57 11.99
N GLY A 138 5.62 3.77 11.03
CA GLY A 138 6.43 2.89 10.21
C GLY A 138 7.52 3.65 9.45
N TYR A 139 7.15 4.74 8.77
CA TYR A 139 8.09 5.64 8.12
C TYR A 139 9.13 6.20 9.10
N SER A 140 8.69 6.63 10.30
CA SER A 140 9.59 7.19 11.31
C SER A 140 10.64 6.19 11.80
N VAL A 141 10.26 4.92 11.96
CA VAL A 141 11.18 3.82 12.29
C VAL A 141 12.23 3.63 11.18
N VAL A 142 11.78 3.56 9.92
CA VAL A 142 12.69 3.42 8.75
C VAL A 142 13.66 4.59 8.67
N LYS A 143 13.17 5.82 8.85
CA LYS A 143 14.01 7.03 8.88
C LYS A 143 15.07 6.96 9.97
N GLY A 144 14.73 6.43 11.16
CA GLY A 144 15.69 6.17 12.23
C GLY A 144 16.81 5.22 11.81
N LYS A 145 16.47 4.10 11.17
CA LYS A 145 17.44 3.13 10.66
C LYS A 145 18.34 3.69 9.56
N ILE A 146 17.80 4.49 8.65
CA ILE A 146 18.62 5.20 7.65
C ILE A 146 19.64 6.12 8.34
N LYS A 147 19.22 6.87 9.37
CA LYS A 147 20.11 7.75 10.11
C LYS A 147 21.22 6.98 10.83
N GLU A 148 20.88 5.88 11.52
CA GLU A 148 21.86 4.99 12.18
C GLU A 148 22.92 4.50 11.18
N LEU A 149 22.50 4.04 10.00
CA LEU A 149 23.42 3.56 8.95
C LEU A 149 24.24 4.69 8.33
N SER A 150 23.70 5.89 8.19
CA SER A 150 24.45 7.05 7.65
C SER A 150 25.53 7.57 8.59
N SER A 151 25.48 7.20 9.87
CA SER A 151 26.47 7.57 10.88
C SER A 151 27.59 6.54 11.07
N ILE A 152 27.58 5.46 10.28
CA ILE A 152 28.63 4.45 10.19
C ILE A 152 29.51 4.78 8.98
#